data_AF-A0A349ALS8-F1
#
_entry.id   AF-A0A349ALS8-F1
#
_cell.length_a   1.000
_cell.length_b   1.000
_cell.length_c   1.000
_cell.angle_alpha   90.00
_cell.angle_beta   90.00
_cell.angle_gamma   90.00
#
_symmetry.space_group_name_H-M   'P 1'
#
loop_
_entity.id
_entity.type
_entity.pdbx_description
1 polymer ?
#
loop_
_entity_poly.entity_id
_entity_poly.type
_entity_poly.pdbx_seq_one_letter_code
_entity_poly.pdbx_strand_id
1 'polypeptide(L)'
;MKNKSVLVHCCCAHCAAYTIKYWQEQGYNVTAFWYNPNIHPYMEHQQRLEAMKTLSENMGFNLIVVEGYDFVEYFRRVVGHEAERC
;
A
#
# COMPACT_ATOMS: atom_id res chain seq x y z
N MET A 1 -26.99 -8.41 9.28
CA MET A 1 -26.56 -7.48 8.22
C MET A 1 -25.21 -7.94 7.71
N LYS A 2 -24.98 -8.02 6.39
CA LYS A 2 -23.70 -8.48 5.83
C LYS A 2 -22.61 -7.46 6.20
N ASN A 3 -21.57 -7.89 6.91
CA ASN A 3 -20.43 -7.05 7.23
C ASN A 3 -19.71 -6.71 5.90
N LYS A 4 -19.78 -5.46 5.44
CA LYS A 4 -19.18 -5.06 4.16
C LYS A 4 -17.69 -4.86 4.35
N SER A 5 -16.86 -5.51 3.55
CA SER A 5 -15.40 -5.36 3.58
C SER A 5 -14.87 -4.76 2.29
N VAL A 6 -13.74 -4.05 2.39
CA VAL A 6 -13.03 -3.50 1.24
C VAL A 6 -11.52 -3.69 1.43
N LEU A 7 -10.85 -4.07 0.35
CA LEU A 7 -9.39 -4.15 0.27
C LEU A 7 -8.87 -2.95 -0.52
N VAL A 8 -7.95 -2.19 0.05
CA VAL A 8 -7.38 -0.98 -0.57
C VAL A 8 -5.90 -1.22 -0.85
N HIS A 9 -5.52 -1.32 -2.13
CA HIS A 9 -4.12 -1.33 -2.51
C HIS A 9 -3.51 0.07 -2.34
N CYS A 10 -2.33 0.14 -1.71
CA CYS A 10 -1.69 1.40 -1.35
C CYS A 10 -0.17 1.32 -1.42
N CYS A 11 0.45 2.48 -1.67
CA CYS A 11 1.91 2.67 -1.76
C CYS A 11 2.39 3.98 -1.09
N CYS A 12 1.49 4.70 -0.40
CA CYS A 12 1.80 5.90 0.38
C CYS A 12 0.72 6.18 1.45
N ALA A 13 1.14 6.54 2.66
CA ALA A 13 0.23 6.87 3.77
C ALA A 13 -0.66 8.09 3.48
N HIS A 14 -0.09 9.16 2.91
CA HIS A 14 -0.83 10.40 2.67
C HIS A 14 -2.04 10.19 1.75
N CYS A 15 -1.86 9.41 0.68
CA CYS A 15 -2.95 9.10 -0.26
C CYS A 15 -3.94 8.09 0.33
N ALA A 16 -3.46 7.14 1.15
CA ALA A 16 -4.30 6.11 1.76
C ALA A 16 -5.23 6.68 2.85
N ALA A 17 -4.77 7.68 3.62
CA ALA A 17 -5.48 8.21 4.77
C ALA A 17 -6.92 8.65 4.45
N TYR A 18 -7.11 9.44 3.37
CA TYR A 18 -8.44 9.88 2.97
C TYR A 18 -9.32 8.70 2.54
N THR A 19 -8.81 7.83 1.67
CA THR A 19 -9.54 6.67 1.14
C THR A 19 -10.00 5.73 2.25
N ILE A 20 -9.12 5.42 3.19
CA ILE A 20 -9.42 4.54 4.32
C ILE A 20 -10.49 5.18 5.21
N LYS A 21 -10.32 6.45 5.57
CA LYS A 21 -11.30 7.19 6.39
C LYS A 21 -12.67 7.20 5.73
N TYR A 22 -12.73 7.52 4.44
CA TYR A 22 -13.97 7.54 3.67
C TYR A 22 -14.71 6.21 3.77
N TRP A 23 -14.02 5.07 3.54
CA TRP A 23 -14.65 3.76 3.60
C TRP A 23 -15.08 3.34 5.01
N GLN A 24 -14.28 3.67 6.03
CA GLN A 24 -14.66 3.45 7.43
C GLN A 24 -15.93 4.25 7.79
N GLU A 25 -16.05 5.51 7.35
CA GLU A 25 -17.25 6.34 7.55
C GLU A 25 -18.49 5.79 6.84
N GLN A 26 -18.32 5.06 5.73
CA GLN A 26 -19.39 4.33 5.06
C GLN A 26 -19.75 2.99 5.76
N GLY A 27 -19.09 2.67 6.88
CA GLY A 27 -19.33 1.45 7.67
C GLY A 27 -18.68 0.19 7.09
N TYR A 28 -17.62 0.32 6.29
CA TYR A 28 -16.86 -0.83 5.78
C TYR A 28 -15.76 -1.26 6.75
N ASN A 29 -15.55 -2.57 6.84
CA ASN A 29 -14.32 -3.14 7.40
C ASN A 29 -13.19 -3.00 6.37
N VAL A 30 -12.29 -2.03 6.60
CA VAL A 30 -11.20 -1.70 5.67
C VAL A 30 -9.96 -2.52 5.98
N THR A 31 -9.37 -3.11 4.94
CA THR A 31 -8.02 -3.68 4.97
C THR A 31 -7.17 -3.00 3.92
N ALA A 32 -5.99 -2.54 4.28
CA ALA A 32 -5.01 -1.99 3.35
C ALA A 32 -4.02 -3.08 2.92
N PHE A 33 -3.63 -3.06 1.65
CA PHE A 33 -2.61 -3.92 1.06
C PHE A 33 -1.44 -3.03 0.60
N TRP A 34 -0.30 -3.16 1.27
CA TRP A 34 0.93 -2.46 0.93
C TRP A 34 1.74 -3.28 -0.06
N TYR A 35 1.92 -2.73 -1.27
CA TYR A 35 2.80 -3.32 -2.27
C TYR A 35 3.17 -2.29 -3.33
N ASN A 36 4.45 -2.00 -3.50
CA ASN A 36 4.93 -1.32 -4.71
C ASN A 36 6.43 -1.55 -4.89
N PRO A 37 6.84 -2.50 -5.75
CA PRO A 37 8.25 -2.79 -5.99
C PRO A 37 8.97 -1.69 -6.80
N ASN A 38 8.21 -0.71 -7.31
CA ASN A 38 8.70 0.41 -8.10
C ASN A 38 9.20 1.60 -7.24
N ILE A 39 9.07 1.55 -5.90
CA ILE A 39 9.51 2.63 -5.02
C ILE A 39 11.02 2.53 -4.78
N HIS A 40 11.79 3.38 -5.47
CA HIS A 40 13.24 3.46 -5.31
C HIS A 40 13.68 4.83 -4.83
N PRO A 41 14.77 4.93 -4.03
CA PRO A 41 15.61 3.83 -3.54
C PRO A 41 14.95 3.05 -2.38
N TYR A 42 15.57 1.94 -1.94
CA TYR A 42 15.07 1.11 -0.82
C TYR A 42 14.74 1.94 0.43
N MET A 43 15.51 2.98 0.72
CA MET A 43 15.26 3.88 1.84
C MET A 43 13.89 4.56 1.75
N GLU A 44 13.46 5.00 0.56
CA GLU A 44 12.12 5.57 0.38
C GLU A 44 11.03 4.51 0.55
N HIS A 45 11.24 3.29 0.04
CA HIS A 45 10.31 2.18 0.27
C HIS A 45 10.10 1.92 1.77
N GLN A 46 11.18 1.86 2.54
CA GLN A 46 11.09 1.66 3.98
C GLN A 46 10.40 2.83 4.68
N GLN A 47 10.76 4.08 4.36
CA GLN A 47 10.11 5.25 4.96
C GLN A 47 8.61 5.28 4.72
N ARG A 48 8.16 4.97 3.51
CA ARG A 48 6.73 4.94 3.20
C ARG A 48 6.00 3.76 3.85
N LEU A 49 6.66 2.60 3.98
CA LEU A 49 6.12 1.46 4.73
C LEU A 49 5.94 1.81 6.21
N GLU A 50 6.94 2.41 6.84
CA GLU A 50 6.84 2.86 8.24
C GLU A 50 5.71 3.90 8.42
N ALA A 51 5.59 4.86 7.50
CA ALA A 51 4.48 5.80 7.51
C ALA A 51 3.10 5.11 7.40
N MET A 52 2.99 4.04 6.61
CA MET A 52 1.76 3.24 6.50
C MET A 52 1.45 2.43 7.76
N LYS A 53 2.46 1.87 8.43
CA LYS A 53 2.28 1.19 9.72
C LYS A 53 1.76 2.15 10.77
N THR A 54 2.39 3.33 10.89
CA THR A 54 1.93 4.40 11.79
C THR A 54 0.50 4.83 11.48
N LEU A 55 0.13 4.96 10.20
CA LEU A 55 -1.23 5.28 9.80
C LEU A 55 -2.23 4.18 10.20
N SER A 56 -1.85 2.91 10.02
CA SER A 56 -2.64 1.73 10.39
C SER A 56 -2.96 1.69 11.87
N GLU A 57 -1.96 1.95 12.70
CA GLU A 57 -2.10 2.03 14.16
C GLU A 57 -3.00 3.19 14.58
N ASN A 58 -2.78 4.38 14.01
CA ASN A 58 -3.53 5.59 14.36
C ASN A 58 -5.01 5.54 13.95
N MET A 59 -5.33 4.91 12.82
CA MET A 59 -6.70 4.85 12.29
C MET A 59 -7.42 3.52 12.56
N GLY A 60 -6.74 2.52 13.12
CA GLY A 60 -7.33 1.24 13.50
C GLY A 60 -7.87 0.43 12.32
N PHE A 61 -7.04 0.20 11.30
CA PHE A 61 -7.36 -0.72 10.20
C PHE A 61 -6.32 -1.84 10.08
N ASN A 62 -6.66 -2.91 9.37
CA ASN A 62 -5.73 -4.02 9.09
C ASN A 62 -4.80 -3.65 7.94
N LEU A 63 -3.50 -3.82 8.13
CA LEU A 63 -2.49 -3.64 7.07
C LEU A 63 -1.84 -4.98 6.72
N ILE A 64 -1.99 -5.39 5.47
CA ILE A 64 -1.27 -6.51 4.87
C ILE A 64 -0.04 -5.95 4.20
N VAL A 65 1.14 -6.41 4.60
CA VAL A 65 2.43 -6.05 4.00
C VAL A 65 2.97 -7.27 3.30
N VAL A 66 3.23 -7.17 1.99
CA VAL A 66 3.98 -8.22 1.29
C VAL A 66 5.41 -8.21 1.80
N GLU A 67 5.89 -9.37 2.25
CA GLU A 67 7.27 -9.49 2.70
C GLU A 67 8.25 -9.29 1.56
N GLY A 68 9.34 -8.58 1.87
CA GLY A 68 10.41 -8.33 0.92
C GLY A 68 10.23 -7.06 0.09
N TYR A 69 11.23 -6.81 -0.73
CA TYR A 69 11.28 -5.72 -1.69
C TYR A 69 11.65 -6.37 -3.03
N ASP A 70 10.64 -6.79 -3.80
CA ASP A 70 10.79 -7.58 -5.05
C ASP A 70 11.33 -6.76 -6.22
N PHE A 71 12.29 -5.88 -5.95
CA PHE A 71 12.82 -4.95 -6.93
C PHE A 71 13.63 -5.64 -8.02
N VAL A 72 14.32 -6.75 -7.69
CA VAL A 72 15.10 -7.53 -8.66
C VAL A 72 14.17 -8.12 -9.72
N GLU A 73 13.09 -8.76 -9.27
CA GLU A 73 12.10 -9.36 -10.16
C GLU A 73 11.33 -8.29 -10.94
N TYR A 74 11.00 -7.17 -10.29
CA TYR A 74 10.41 -6.02 -10.96
C TYR A 74 11.31 -5.49 -12.10
N PHE A 75 12.60 -5.26 -11.85
CA PHE A 75 13.52 -4.80 -12.89
C PHE A 75 13.66 -5.81 -14.01
N ARG A 76 13.75 -7.11 -13.72
CA ARG A 76 13.79 -8.14 -14.78
C ARG A 76 12.60 -8.05 -15.74
N ARG A 77 11.42 -7.67 -15.24
CA ARG A 77 10.21 -7.52 -16.05
C ARG A 77 10.16 -6.20 -16.84
N VAL A 78 10.83 -5.16 -16.34
CA VAL A 78 10.79 -3.81 -16.93
C VAL A 78 11.97 -3.53 -17.86
N VAL A 79 13.09 -4.27 -17.75
CA VAL A 79 14.23 -4.15 -18.67
C VAL A 79 13.77 -4.36 -20.12
N GLY A 80 14.06 -3.39 -20.99
CA GLY A 80 13.61 -3.36 -22.38
C GLY A 80 12.19 -2.83 -22.60
N HIS A 81 11.46 -2.53 -21.52
CA HIS A 81 10.12 -1.95 -21.50
C HIS A 81 10.05 -0.72 -20.58
N GLU A 82 11.14 0.06 -20.50
CA GLU A 82 11.27 1.16 -19.55
C GLU A 82 10.20 2.25 -19.75
N ALA A 83 9.72 2.42 -20.98
CA ALA A 83 8.66 3.36 -21.34
C ALA A 83 7.27 2.94 -20.83
N GLU A 84 7.08 1.67 -20.47
CA GLU A 84 5.81 1.10 -20.01
C GLU A 84 5.74 1.04 -18.47
N ARG A 85 6.67 1.74 -17.79
CA ARG A 85 6.75 1.79 -16.34
C ARG A 85 5.59 2.60 -15.77
N CYS A 86 4.53 1.93 -15.31
CA CYS A 86 3.44 2.52 -14.52
C CYS A 86 3.12 1.64 -13.31
#